data_AF-A0A2K2HB75-F1
#
_entry.id   AF-A0A2K2HB75-F1
#
_cell.length_a   1.000
_cell.length_b   1.000
_cell.length_c   1.000
_cell.angle_alpha   90.00
_cell.angle_beta   90.00
_cell.angle_gamma   90.00
#
_symmetry.space_group_name_H-M   'P 1'
#
loop_
_entity.id
_entity.type
_entity.pdbx_description
1 polymer ?
#
loop_
_entity_poly.entity_id
_entity_poly.type
_entity_poly.pdbx_seq_one_letter_code
_entity_poly.pdbx_strand_id
1 'polypeptide(L)' 'MKLICYCFAHSEDEIRRAVLEDSGRSRIMEQILAAKKAGACRCVETHPQGR' A
#
# COMPACT_ATOMS: atom_id res chain seq x y z
N MET A 1 -11.45 -8.55 -5.32
CA MET A 1 -10.05 -8.14 -5.09
C MET A 1 -9.96 -6.63 -5.26
N LYS A 2 -9.66 -5.87 -4.20
CA LYS A 2 -9.52 -4.42 -4.26
C LYS A 2 -8.08 -4.05 -3.93
N LEU A 3 -7.38 -3.43 -4.89
CA LEU A 3 -6.04 -2.90 -4.67
C LEU A 3 -6.13 -1.58 -3.91
N ILE A 4 -5.24 -1.43 -2.94
CA ILE A 4 -5.06 -0.19 -2.17
C ILE A 4 -3.84 0.55 -2.68
N CYS A 5 -2.75 -0.17 -2.95
CA CYS A 5 -1.56 0.41 -3.57
C CYS A 5 -1.34 -0.18 -4.96
N TYR A 6 -1.56 0.62 -5.99
CA TYR A 6 -1.35 0.21 -7.39
C TYR A 6 0.13 0.24 -7.80
N CYS A 7 0.98 0.99 -7.09
CA CYS A 7 2.42 1.02 -7.35
C CYS A 7 3.10 -0.31 -6.98
N PHE A 8 2.63 -0.98 -5.93
CA PHE A 8 3.23 -2.21 -5.39
C PHE A 8 2.26 -3.41 -5.40
N ALA A 9 1.10 -3.25 -6.05
CA ALA A 9 0.05 -4.26 -6.17
C ALA A 9 -0.46 -4.85 -4.83
N HIS A 10 -0.47 -4.07 -3.76
CA HIS A 10 -1.01 -4.51 -2.47
C HIS A 10 -2.54 -4.38 -2.41
N SER A 11 -3.19 -5.49 -2.06
CA SER A 11 -4.62 -5.59 -1.83
C SER A 11 -5.03 -5.21 -0.41
N GLU A 12 -6.31 -4.89 -0.24
CA GLU A 12 -6.91 -4.63 1.08
C GLU A 12 -6.74 -5.85 2.02
N ASP A 13 -6.91 -7.07 1.50
CA ASP A 13 -6.83 -8.30 2.28
C ASP A 13 -5.39 -8.61 2.73
N GLU A 14 -4.39 -8.31 1.91
CA GLU A 14 -2.98 -8.42 2.30
C GLU A 14 -2.63 -7.42 3.40
N ILE A 15 -3.07 -6.16 3.28
CA ILE A 15 -2.84 -5.14 4.30
C ILE A 15 -3.50 -5.56 5.63
N ARG A 16 -4.74 -6.05 5.56
CA ARG A 16 -5.48 -6.52 6.74
C ARG A 16 -4.79 -7.71 7.39
N ARG A 17 -4.37 -8.72 6.62
CA ARG A 17 -3.63 -9.87 7.14
C ARG A 17 -2.32 -9.45 7.79
N ALA A 18 -1.57 -8.55 7.17
CA ALA A 18 -0.33 -8.04 7.74
C ALA A 18 -0.55 -7.41 9.13
N VAL A 19 -1.63 -6.62 9.31
CA VAL A 19 -2.02 -6.07 10.62
C VAL A 19 -2.31 -7.18 11.64
N LEU A 20 -3.10 -8.17 11.26
CA LEU A 20 -3.52 -9.25 12.15
C LEU A 20 -2.35 -10.15 12.55
N GLU A 21 -1.41 -10.38 11.64
CA GLU A 21 -0.27 -11.28 11.83
C GLU A 21 0.90 -10.61 12.58
N ASP A 22 1.13 -9.31 12.40
CA ASP A 22 2.26 -8.57 13.01
C ASP A 22 1.81 -7.73 14.22
N SER A 23 1.01 -8.32 15.11
CA SER A 23 0.58 -7.72 16.40
C SER A 23 -0.01 -6.30 16.27
N GLY A 24 -0.81 -6.06 15.24
CA GLY A 24 -1.44 -4.76 14.96
C GLY A 24 -0.61 -3.82 14.07
N ARG A 25 0.59 -4.24 13.66
CA ARG A 25 1.48 -3.48 12.76
C ARG A 25 1.36 -3.98 11.33
N SER A 26 1.57 -3.13 10.32
CA SER A 26 1.60 -3.57 8.92
C SER A 26 2.83 -3.02 8.21
N ARG A 27 3.81 -3.89 7.99
CA ARG A 27 5.02 -3.56 7.22
C ARG A 27 4.71 -3.16 5.79
N ILE A 28 3.63 -3.70 5.22
CA ILE A 28 3.09 -3.28 3.92
C ILE A 28 2.70 -1.81 3.96
N MET A 29 1.93 -1.39 4.98
CA MET A 29 1.58 0.02 5.10
C MET A 29 2.78 0.92 5.36
N GLU A 30 3.75 0.47 6.14
CA GLU A 30 4.98 1.22 6.36
C GLU A 30 5.78 1.42 5.08
N GLN A 31 5.92 0.37 4.26
CA GLN A 31 6.57 0.46 2.96
C GLN A 31 5.84 1.45 2.04
N ILE A 32 4.51 1.39 1.98
CA ILE A 32 3.69 2.31 1.18
C ILE A 32 3.89 3.76 1.65
N LEU A 33 3.84 4.01 2.96
CA LEU A 33 4.03 5.34 3.53
C LEU A 33 5.45 5.88 3.30
N ALA A 34 6.46 5.04 3.46
CA ALA A 34 7.85 5.40 3.22
C ALA A 34 8.08 5.78 1.74
N ALA A 35 7.58 4.97 0.80
CA ALA A 35 7.68 5.26 -0.63
C ALA A 35 6.94 6.55 -1.01
N LYS A 36 5.76 6.78 -0.43
CA LYS A 36 4.99 8.02 -0.65
C LYS A 36 5.75 9.24 -0.13
N LYS A 37 6.33 9.16 1.07
CA LYS A 37 7.15 10.23 1.66
C LYS A 37 8.40 10.52 0.82
N ALA A 38 9.01 9.49 0.24
CA ALA A 38 10.18 9.62 -0.63
C ALA A 38 9.85 10.12 -2.05
N GLY A 39 8.58 10.31 -2.41
CA GLY A 39 8.18 10.66 -3.77
C GLY A 39 8.39 9.54 -4.80
N ALA A 40 8.58 8.29 -4.35
CA ALA A 40 8.86 7.15 -5.21
C ALA A 40 7.60 6.51 -5.83
N CYS A 41 6.41 7.00 -5.47
CA CYS A 41 5.14 6.48 -5.97
C CYS A 41 4.78 7.05 -7.33
N ARG A 42 4.28 6.19 -8.23
CA ARG A 42 3.70 6.56 -9.53
C ARG A 42 2.16 6.60 -9.46
N CYS A 43 1.59 7.15 -8.38
CA CYS A 43 0.13 7.13 -8.16
C CYS A 43 -0.64 7.82 -9.30
N VAL A 44 -0.10 8.92 -9.85
CA VAL A 44 -0.71 9.67 -10.95
C VAL A 44 -0.87 8.81 -12.20
N GLU A 45 0.08 7.91 -12.46
CA GLU A 45 0.10 7.04 -13.65
C GLU A 45 -0.65 5.72 -13.45
N THR A 46 -0.57 5.16 -12.24
CA THR A 46 -0.98 3.77 -11.97
C THR A 46 -2.29 3.64 -11.19
N HIS A 47 -2.65 4.64 -10.38
CA HIS A 47 -3.87 4.60 -9.59
C HIS A 47 -5.05 5.11 -10.44
N PRO A 48 -6.22 4.42 -10.47
CA PRO A 48 -7.37 4.84 -11.27
C PRO A 48 -7.88 6.26 -10.98
N GLN A 49 -7.60 6.77 -9.77
CA GLN A 49 -7.97 8.11 -9.32
C GLN A 49 -6.78 9.09 -9.31
N GLY A 50 -5.59 8.65 -9.72
CA GLY A 50 -4.37 9.45 -9.79
C GLY A 50 -3.78 9.89 -8.44
N ARG A 51 -4.18 9.28 -7.31
CA ARG A 51 -3.79 9.70 -5.95
C ARG A 51 -3.74 8.54 -4.96
#